data_AF-A0A9W2YC06-F1
#
_entry.id   AF-A0A9W2YC06-F1
#
_cell.length_a   1.000
_cell.length_b   1.000
_cell.length_c   1.000
_cell.angle_alpha   90.00
_cell.angle_beta   90.00
_cell.angle_gamma   90.00
#
_symmetry.space_group_name_H-M   'P 1'
#
loop_
_entity.id
_entity.type
_entity.pdbx_description
1 polymer ?
#
loop_
_entity_poly.entity_id
_entity_poly.type
_entity_poly.pdbx_seq_one_letter_code
_entity_poly.pdbx_strand_id
1 'polypeptide(L)'
;MSDKAISGVDGKTQINSSNSLQTENSNNSENNLSSLELLESGSEAAVNIGAVPDFLSAKWDPDDPTDTEVTSPPSPSCIRRIKNDILAIYSEPPPGLCVLPDPNNITKIHALLTGPFDTPYEGGFFYFLIRFPSEYPISPPRVRLMTTGNGTVRFNPNLYKNGKVCLSILGTWAGPSWSPAQTLSTVLISIQSLMNEKPYHNEPGFKHERTSGDCKHYNAIIQHETIRVAVCDMIEGNIKIPDTLRAVMESSFPDYYKYYVQVCESHLHLDGMDMNDPFGDSRPKFDFKSCLKRLNSIKAKLDNNTRESENDDEDEDKLSDTEVDINDS
;
A
#
# COMPACT_ATOMS: atom_id res chain seq x y z
N MET A 1 -42.46 37.18 29.32
CA MET A 1 -43.72 37.63 28.68
C MET A 1 -43.90 36.74 27.45
N SER A 2 -44.58 35.59 27.61
CA SER A 2 -46.04 35.39 27.40
C SER A 2 -46.38 35.47 25.91
N ASP A 3 -47.01 34.51 25.23
CA ASP A 3 -47.82 33.37 25.67
C ASP A 3 -48.03 32.36 24.50
N LYS A 4 -48.30 31.10 24.91
CA LYS A 4 -49.22 30.04 24.43
C LYS A 4 -50.00 30.19 23.09
N ALA A 5 -50.61 29.17 22.46
CA ALA A 5 -50.59 27.70 22.41
C ALA A 5 -51.90 27.25 21.67
N ILE A 6 -51.98 25.96 21.25
CA ILE A 6 -53.21 25.11 21.02
C ILE A 6 -53.94 25.38 19.67
N SER A 7 -54.49 24.46 18.85
CA SER A 7 -54.95 23.04 18.82
C SER A 7 -55.03 22.62 17.33
N GLY A 8 -55.01 21.38 16.83
CA GLY A 8 -55.51 20.08 17.31
C GLY A 8 -56.68 19.57 16.44
N VAL A 9 -56.69 18.26 16.16
CA VAL A 9 -57.82 17.35 15.78
C VAL A 9 -57.88 16.77 14.34
N ASP A 10 -57.41 15.51 14.26
CA ASP A 10 -58.02 14.24 13.82
C ASP A 10 -58.96 14.08 12.60
N GLY A 11 -58.72 12.97 11.88
CA GLY A 11 -59.68 12.28 11.00
C GLY A 11 -59.16 10.94 10.47
N LYS A 12 -59.50 9.83 11.16
CA LYS A 12 -59.31 8.42 10.77
C LYS A 12 -60.38 7.94 9.77
N THR A 13 -60.11 6.82 9.07
CA THR A 13 -60.97 5.58 8.93
C THR A 13 -60.71 4.87 7.57
N GLN A 14 -59.93 3.77 7.54
CA GLN A 14 -60.28 2.33 7.45
C GLN A 14 -60.53 1.75 6.04
N ILE A 15 -59.72 0.76 5.61
CA ILE A 15 -59.92 -0.73 5.56
C ILE A 15 -60.58 -1.23 4.26
N ASN A 16 -59.86 -2.07 3.50
CA ASN A 16 -60.35 -3.42 3.21
C ASN A 16 -59.24 -4.38 2.77
N SER A 17 -59.27 -5.55 3.39
CA SER A 17 -58.42 -6.73 3.22
C SER A 17 -59.01 -7.68 2.18
N SER A 18 -58.19 -8.54 1.58
CA SER A 18 -58.58 -9.91 1.20
C SER A 18 -57.33 -10.79 1.09
N ASN A 19 -57.34 -11.85 1.88
CA ASN A 19 -56.38 -12.95 1.97
C ASN A 19 -56.50 -13.93 0.80
N SER A 20 -55.40 -14.64 0.49
CA SER A 20 -55.45 -16.09 0.32
C SER A 20 -54.10 -16.74 0.65
N LEU A 21 -54.12 -17.62 1.65
CA LEU A 21 -53.06 -18.54 2.04
C LEU A 21 -52.96 -19.69 1.03
N GLN A 22 -51.73 -20.16 0.78
CA GLN A 22 -51.43 -21.58 0.64
C GLN A 22 -50.10 -21.88 1.34
N THR A 23 -50.14 -22.90 2.18
CA THR A 23 -49.10 -23.43 3.07
C THR A 23 -48.37 -24.61 2.43
N GLU A 24 -47.24 -24.96 3.07
CA GLU A 24 -46.38 -26.16 2.95
C GLU A 24 -45.25 -26.00 1.90
N ASN A 25 -43.97 -26.07 2.23
CA ASN A 25 -43.33 -27.14 2.99
C ASN A 25 -41.98 -26.70 3.59
N SER A 26 -41.71 -27.24 4.78
CA SER A 26 -40.48 -27.09 5.56
C SER A 26 -39.29 -27.86 4.96
N ASN A 27 -38.09 -27.47 5.41
CA ASN A 27 -36.80 -28.16 5.33
C ASN A 27 -35.89 -27.78 4.14
N ASN A 28 -35.08 -26.74 4.34
CA ASN A 28 -33.63 -26.84 4.14
C ASN A 28 -32.92 -25.65 4.80
N SER A 29 -32.71 -25.76 6.11
CA SER A 29 -31.72 -24.97 6.83
C SER A 29 -30.55 -25.91 7.12
N GLU A 30 -29.54 -25.94 6.25
CA GLU A 30 -28.20 -26.39 6.62
C GLU A 30 -27.19 -26.07 5.50
N ASN A 31 -26.06 -25.51 5.94
CA ASN A 31 -24.76 -25.38 5.25
C ASN A 31 -24.60 -24.31 4.16
N ASN A 32 -24.59 -23.05 4.58
CA ASN A 32 -23.69 -22.05 3.99
C ASN A 32 -22.55 -21.79 4.99
N LEU A 33 -21.52 -22.65 5.00
CA LEU A 33 -20.25 -22.29 5.61
C LEU A 33 -19.60 -21.21 4.73
N SER A 34 -19.19 -20.11 5.34
CA SER A 34 -18.44 -19.07 4.63
C SER A 34 -17.07 -19.64 4.23
N SER A 35 -16.61 -19.32 3.02
CA SER A 35 -15.32 -19.80 2.47
C SER A 35 -14.08 -19.46 3.31
N LEU A 36 -14.24 -18.69 4.39
CA LEU A 36 -13.20 -18.32 5.35
C LEU A 36 -12.98 -19.34 6.48
N GLU A 37 -13.94 -20.23 6.80
CA GLU A 37 -13.73 -21.28 7.82
C GLU A 37 -12.77 -22.38 7.35
N LEU A 38 -12.47 -22.46 6.05
CA LEU A 38 -11.50 -23.40 5.47
C LEU A 38 -10.03 -22.98 5.68
N LEU A 39 -9.77 -21.79 6.22
CA LEU A 39 -8.40 -21.27 6.41
C LEU A 39 -7.75 -21.70 7.74
N GLU A 40 -8.49 -22.33 8.67
CA GLU A 40 -7.98 -22.59 10.03
C GLU A 40 -7.71 -24.07 10.39
N SER A 41 -7.99 -25.06 9.53
CA SER A 41 -7.71 -26.46 9.85
C SER A 41 -6.71 -27.11 8.89
N GLY A 42 -5.44 -27.11 9.29
CA GLY A 42 -4.45 -28.06 8.77
C GLY A 42 -4.76 -29.46 9.30
N SER A 43 -5.45 -30.28 8.50
CA SER A 43 -5.53 -31.72 8.68
C SER A 43 -5.98 -32.39 7.38
N GLU A 44 -5.21 -33.36 6.90
CA GLU A 44 -5.51 -34.19 5.73
C GLU A 44 -6.79 -34.99 5.92
N ALA A 45 -7.90 -34.49 5.39
CA ALA A 45 -9.04 -35.30 5.00
C ALA A 45 -9.65 -34.70 3.73
N ALA A 46 -9.59 -35.43 2.62
CA ALA A 46 -10.11 -35.01 1.33
C ALA A 46 -11.63 -34.90 1.37
N VAL A 47 -12.13 -33.72 1.74
CA VAL A 47 -13.50 -33.29 1.47
C VAL A 47 -13.51 -32.71 0.06
N ASN A 48 -14.46 -33.15 -0.76
CA ASN A 48 -14.66 -32.65 -2.12
C ASN A 48 -15.25 -31.23 -2.04
N ILE A 49 -14.39 -30.24 -1.83
CA ILE A 49 -14.74 -28.82 -1.74
C ILE A 49 -14.95 -28.32 -3.17
N GLY A 50 -16.04 -27.59 -3.39
CA GLY A 50 -16.31 -26.89 -4.65
C GLY A 50 -15.14 -26.02 -5.11
N ALA A 51 -15.13 -25.65 -6.39
CA ALA A 51 -14.04 -24.93 -7.04
C ALA A 51 -13.44 -23.83 -6.13
N VAL A 52 -12.13 -23.91 -5.90
CA VAL A 52 -11.37 -22.90 -5.16
C VAL A 52 -11.58 -21.56 -5.85
N PRO A 53 -11.97 -20.48 -5.15
CA PRO A 53 -12.11 -19.16 -5.76
C PRO A 53 -10.86 -18.77 -6.54
N ASP A 54 -11.03 -18.34 -7.79
CA ASP A 54 -9.91 -18.05 -8.71
C ASP A 54 -8.84 -17.15 -8.08
N PHE A 55 -9.25 -16.20 -7.24
CA PHE A 55 -8.34 -15.25 -6.60
C PHE A 55 -7.35 -15.86 -5.59
N LEU A 56 -7.65 -17.06 -5.06
CA LEU A 56 -6.72 -17.79 -4.20
C LEU A 56 -5.61 -18.47 -5.02
N SER A 57 -5.90 -18.79 -6.29
CA SER A 57 -4.95 -19.39 -7.24
C SER A 57 -4.21 -18.37 -8.11
N ALA A 58 -4.51 -17.08 -7.96
CA ALA A 58 -3.94 -16.03 -8.78
C ALA A 58 -2.40 -16.02 -8.70
N LYS A 59 -1.75 -16.06 -9.86
CA LYS A 59 -0.31 -15.78 -9.97
C LYS A 59 -0.11 -14.29 -9.70
N TRP A 60 0.68 -13.95 -8.68
CA TRP A 60 0.78 -12.57 -8.18
C TRP A 60 2.22 -12.07 -8.03
N ASP A 61 3.21 -12.96 -7.91
CA ASP A 61 4.61 -12.60 -7.67
C ASP A 61 5.32 -12.31 -9.01
N PRO A 62 5.82 -11.09 -9.25
CA PRO A 62 6.50 -10.70 -10.49
C PRO A 62 7.82 -11.46 -10.74
N ASP A 63 8.39 -12.08 -9.72
CA ASP A 63 9.62 -12.88 -9.83
C ASP A 63 9.36 -14.38 -9.67
N ASP A 64 8.10 -14.85 -9.76
CA ASP A 64 7.78 -16.28 -9.76
C ASP A 64 8.42 -16.98 -10.96
N PRO A 65 9.38 -17.90 -10.75
CA PRO A 65 10.04 -18.61 -11.85
C PRO A 65 9.11 -19.59 -12.58
N THR A 66 7.97 -19.94 -11.97
CA THR A 66 6.97 -20.85 -12.54
C THR A 66 5.92 -20.13 -13.39
N ASP A 67 5.86 -18.79 -13.35
CA ASP A 67 4.92 -18.02 -14.17
C ASP A 67 5.40 -17.88 -15.63
N THR A 68 4.97 -18.83 -16.47
CA THR A 68 5.32 -18.89 -17.90
C THR A 68 4.75 -17.74 -18.75
N GLU A 69 3.68 -17.07 -18.30
CA GLU A 69 3.10 -15.91 -19.01
C GLU A 69 4.04 -14.70 -18.97
N VAL A 70 4.80 -14.61 -17.89
CA VAL A 70 5.70 -13.52 -17.56
C VAL A 70 7.10 -13.73 -18.17
N THR A 71 7.42 -14.95 -18.60
CA THR A 71 8.67 -15.31 -19.30
C THR A 71 8.53 -15.34 -20.82
N SER A 72 7.31 -15.32 -21.34
CA SER A 72 7.07 -15.23 -22.78
C SER A 72 7.48 -13.84 -23.34
N PRO A 73 7.85 -13.72 -24.63
CA PRO A 73 8.15 -12.42 -25.23
C PRO A 73 6.88 -11.57 -25.38
N PRO A 74 6.88 -10.29 -24.96
CA PRO A 74 5.72 -9.42 -25.11
C PRO A 74 5.51 -9.03 -26.59
N SER A 75 4.24 -8.97 -27.01
CA SER A 75 3.89 -8.51 -28.36
C SER A 75 4.19 -7.00 -28.55
N PRO A 76 4.37 -6.50 -29.79
CA PRO A 76 4.56 -5.07 -30.03
C PRO A 76 3.41 -4.19 -29.50
N SER A 77 2.17 -4.71 -29.54
CA SER A 77 0.99 -4.04 -28.99
C SER A 77 1.05 -3.95 -27.45
N CYS A 78 1.51 -5.00 -26.78
CA CYS A 78 1.74 -5.02 -25.34
C CYS A 78 2.80 -3.98 -24.94
N ILE A 79 3.96 -3.98 -25.60
CA ILE A 79 5.03 -3.00 -25.34
C ILE A 79 4.52 -1.57 -25.55
N ARG A 80 3.79 -1.32 -26.64
CA ARG A 80 3.20 0.00 -26.91
C ARG A 80 2.22 0.41 -25.81
N ARG A 81 1.39 -0.52 -25.33
CA ARG A 81 0.46 -0.24 -24.23
C ARG A 81 1.20 0.11 -22.93
N ILE A 82 2.22 -0.65 -22.56
CA ILE A 82 3.05 -0.39 -21.36
C ILE A 82 3.68 1.01 -21.45
N LYS A 83 4.28 1.35 -22.60
CA LYS A 83 4.86 2.69 -22.82
C LYS A 83 3.84 3.81 -22.65
N ASN A 84 2.64 3.65 -23.21
CA ASN A 84 1.58 4.65 -23.07
C ASN A 84 1.15 4.83 -21.60
N ASP A 85 1.03 3.73 -20.85
CA ASP A 85 0.68 3.77 -19.42
C ASP A 85 1.75 4.50 -18.59
N ILE A 86 3.04 4.27 -18.88
CA ILE A 86 4.16 4.98 -18.22
C ILE A 86 4.15 6.47 -18.60
N LEU A 87 4.00 6.79 -19.89
CA LEU A 87 3.97 8.17 -20.37
C LEU A 87 2.80 8.96 -19.77
N ALA A 88 1.65 8.33 -19.55
CA ALA A 88 0.52 8.96 -18.88
C ALA A 88 0.88 9.38 -17.45
N ILE A 89 1.59 8.52 -16.69
CA ILE A 89 2.08 8.86 -15.35
C ILE A 89 3.11 9.99 -15.40
N TYR A 90 4.02 10.00 -16.38
CA TYR A 90 4.98 11.11 -16.51
C TYR A 90 4.35 12.43 -16.93
N SER A 91 3.26 12.38 -17.70
CA SER A 91 2.53 13.58 -18.13
C SER A 91 1.70 14.16 -16.99
N GLU A 92 1.07 13.30 -16.19
CA GLU A 92 0.22 13.68 -15.06
C GLU A 92 0.56 12.80 -13.84
N PRO A 93 1.67 13.08 -13.14
CA PRO A 93 2.12 12.24 -12.02
C PRO A 93 1.15 12.34 -10.84
N PRO A 94 0.57 11.21 -10.39
CA PRO A 94 -0.24 11.21 -9.18
C PRO A 94 0.61 11.63 -7.96
N PRO A 95 0.02 12.35 -6.98
CA PRO A 95 0.76 12.77 -5.79
C PRO A 95 1.42 11.62 -5.04
N GLY A 96 2.70 11.78 -4.72
CA GLY A 96 3.48 10.79 -3.96
C GLY A 96 3.76 9.50 -4.75
N LEU A 97 3.66 9.50 -6.08
CA LEU A 97 3.92 8.33 -6.91
C LEU A 97 5.06 8.61 -7.89
N CYS A 98 6.08 7.74 -7.86
CA CYS A 98 7.18 7.74 -8.82
C CYS A 98 7.30 6.37 -9.49
N VAL A 99 7.53 6.34 -10.81
CA VAL A 99 7.74 5.10 -11.57
C VAL A 99 9.04 5.15 -12.36
N LEU A 100 9.76 4.03 -12.36
CA LEU A 100 11.00 3.83 -13.07
C LEU A 100 10.95 2.49 -13.81
N PRO A 101 10.90 2.50 -15.15
CA PRO A 101 11.03 1.28 -15.94
C PRO A 101 12.39 0.61 -15.73
N ASP A 102 12.42 -0.71 -15.68
CA ASP A 102 13.68 -1.45 -15.65
C ASP A 102 14.43 -1.25 -16.98
N PRO A 103 15.74 -0.92 -16.95
CA PRO A 103 16.51 -0.59 -18.15
C PRO A 103 16.70 -1.78 -19.10
N ASN A 104 16.63 -3.01 -18.58
CA ASN A 104 16.86 -4.24 -19.34
C ASN A 104 15.56 -4.93 -19.73
N ASN A 105 14.46 -4.65 -19.03
CA ASN A 105 13.17 -5.28 -19.29
C ASN A 105 12.00 -4.29 -19.14
N ILE A 106 11.47 -3.81 -20.26
CA ILE A 106 10.34 -2.86 -20.29
C ILE A 106 9.05 -3.40 -19.63
N THR A 107 8.90 -4.71 -19.46
CA THR A 107 7.74 -5.28 -18.76
C THR A 107 7.88 -5.23 -17.24
N LYS A 108 9.06 -4.90 -16.71
CA LYS A 108 9.33 -4.74 -15.29
C LYS A 108 9.41 -3.26 -14.93
N ILE A 109 8.63 -2.85 -13.94
CA ILE A 109 8.56 -1.46 -13.46
C ILE A 109 8.83 -1.44 -11.96
N HIS A 110 9.64 -0.48 -11.54
CA HIS A 110 9.84 -0.11 -10.15
C HIS A 110 8.93 1.07 -9.83
N ALA A 111 8.10 0.96 -8.79
CA ALA A 111 7.26 2.06 -8.33
C ALA A 111 7.57 2.39 -6.87
N LEU A 112 7.65 3.67 -6.55
CA LEU A 112 7.80 4.18 -5.20
C LEU A 112 6.54 4.99 -4.87
N LEU A 113 5.84 4.58 -3.82
CA LEU A 113 4.67 5.28 -3.30
C LEU A 113 5.00 5.86 -1.93
N THR A 114 4.81 7.16 -1.78
CA THR A 114 4.81 7.83 -0.48
C THR A 114 3.46 7.59 0.19
N GLY A 115 3.49 7.19 1.46
CA GLY A 115 2.30 6.97 2.25
C GLY A 115 1.48 8.25 2.41
N PRO A 116 0.14 8.22 2.24
CA PRO A 116 -0.70 9.41 2.25
C PRO A 116 -0.71 10.15 3.59
N PHE A 117 -0.92 11.47 3.53
CA PHE A 117 -1.11 12.32 4.71
C PHE A 117 -2.36 11.94 5.52
N ASP A 118 -2.33 12.18 6.83
CA ASP A 118 -3.39 11.82 7.79
C ASP A 118 -3.67 10.31 7.87
N THR A 119 -2.66 9.48 7.57
CA THR A 119 -2.76 8.02 7.66
C THR A 119 -1.63 7.45 8.50
N PRO A 120 -1.76 6.23 9.04
CA PRO A 120 -0.64 5.60 9.74
C PRO A 120 0.55 5.28 8.84
N TYR A 121 0.44 5.53 7.53
CA TYR A 121 1.48 5.33 6.52
C TYR A 121 2.24 6.61 6.16
N GLU A 122 1.80 7.78 6.64
CA GLU A 122 2.25 9.10 6.19
C GLU A 122 3.78 9.23 6.11
N GLY A 123 4.25 9.66 4.94
CA GLY A 123 5.66 9.87 4.62
C GLY A 123 6.47 8.58 4.40
N GLY A 124 5.91 7.40 4.70
CA GLY A 124 6.57 6.12 4.45
C GLY A 124 6.87 5.88 2.97
N PHE A 125 8.03 5.31 2.67
CA PHE A 125 8.47 4.98 1.31
C PHE A 125 8.19 3.51 0.98
N PHE A 126 7.10 3.25 0.25
CA PHE A 126 6.67 1.91 -0.13
C PHE A 126 7.12 1.61 -1.56
N TYR A 127 8.11 0.73 -1.69
CA TYR A 127 8.65 0.29 -2.97
C TYR A 127 7.93 -0.98 -3.45
N PHE A 128 7.46 -0.93 -4.69
CA PHE A 128 6.78 -2.02 -5.37
C PHE A 128 7.53 -2.44 -6.62
N LEU A 129 7.59 -3.74 -6.84
CA LEU A 129 8.00 -4.34 -8.10
C LEU A 129 6.75 -4.77 -8.87
N ILE A 130 6.65 -4.31 -10.12
CA ILE A 130 5.56 -4.65 -11.02
C ILE A 130 6.12 -5.38 -12.23
N ARG A 131 5.42 -6.43 -12.69
CA ARG A 131 5.74 -7.09 -13.95
C ARG A 131 4.49 -7.35 -14.79
N PHE A 132 4.47 -6.82 -16.00
CA PHE A 132 3.39 -7.04 -16.95
C PHE A 132 3.52 -8.43 -17.60
N PRO A 133 2.41 -9.17 -17.76
CA PRO A 133 2.39 -10.39 -18.55
C PRO A 133 2.51 -10.07 -20.05
N SER A 134 2.84 -11.08 -20.85
CA SER A 134 3.09 -10.91 -22.30
C SER A 134 1.87 -10.45 -23.09
N GLU A 135 0.68 -10.81 -22.61
CA GLU A 135 -0.62 -10.46 -23.15
C GLU A 135 -1.23 -9.18 -22.55
N TYR A 136 -0.50 -8.42 -21.74
CA TYR A 136 -0.97 -7.13 -21.23
C TYR A 136 -1.49 -6.23 -22.38
N PRO A 137 -2.69 -5.63 -22.27
CA PRO A 137 -3.53 -5.45 -21.07
C PRO A 137 -4.65 -6.50 -20.90
N ILE A 138 -4.60 -7.65 -21.56
CA ILE A 138 -5.63 -8.70 -21.41
C ILE A 138 -5.64 -9.27 -19.99
N SER A 139 -4.46 -9.55 -19.44
CA SER A 139 -4.26 -9.99 -18.05
C SER A 139 -3.69 -8.85 -17.18
N PRO A 140 -3.98 -8.82 -15.87
CA PRO A 140 -3.43 -7.81 -14.96
C PRO A 140 -1.92 -7.96 -14.77
N PRO A 141 -1.21 -6.88 -14.40
CA PRO A 141 0.18 -6.98 -13.97
C PRO A 141 0.31 -7.78 -12.66
N ARG A 142 1.48 -8.34 -12.43
CA ARG A 142 1.89 -8.92 -11.15
C ARG A 142 2.52 -7.82 -10.30
N VAL A 143 2.21 -7.76 -9.01
CA VAL A 143 2.66 -6.69 -8.12
C VAL A 143 3.11 -7.27 -6.79
N ARG A 144 4.29 -6.83 -6.34
CA ARG A 144 4.86 -7.19 -5.06
C ARG A 144 5.33 -5.96 -4.30
N LEU A 145 4.88 -5.83 -3.05
CA LEU A 145 5.47 -4.91 -2.08
C LEU A 145 6.83 -5.44 -1.66
N MET A 146 7.88 -4.64 -1.90
CA MET A 146 9.26 -4.96 -1.52
C MET A 146 9.60 -4.43 -0.13
N THR A 147 8.98 -3.32 0.27
CA THR A 147 9.11 -2.74 1.62
C THR A 147 8.33 -3.56 2.65
N THR A 148 8.87 -4.71 3.07
CA THR A 148 8.25 -5.60 4.07
C THR A 148 9.17 -5.94 5.24
N GLY A 149 10.32 -5.26 5.34
CA GLY A 149 11.34 -5.57 6.35
C GLY A 149 11.84 -7.01 6.22
N ASN A 150 12.15 -7.43 5.00
CA ASN A 150 12.56 -8.80 4.66
C ASN A 150 11.55 -9.88 5.08
N GLY A 151 10.26 -9.64 4.85
CA GLY A 151 9.23 -10.64 5.14
C GLY A 151 8.67 -10.60 6.56
N THR A 152 9.00 -9.58 7.36
CA THR A 152 8.62 -9.51 8.77
C THR A 152 7.39 -8.67 9.04
N VAL A 153 7.07 -7.70 8.16
CA VAL A 153 6.01 -6.71 8.39
C VAL A 153 4.82 -6.93 7.45
N ARG A 154 3.63 -7.15 8.03
CA ARG A 154 2.34 -6.97 7.35
C ARG A 154 1.92 -5.52 7.55
N PHE A 155 1.90 -4.73 6.48
CA PHE A 155 1.60 -3.31 6.53
C PHE A 155 0.11 -2.99 6.50
N ASN A 156 -0.70 -3.88 5.93
CA ASN A 156 -2.13 -3.68 5.77
C ASN A 156 -2.80 -5.05 5.68
N PRO A 157 -4.11 -5.18 5.98
CA PRO A 157 -4.83 -6.41 5.69
C PRO A 157 -4.64 -6.89 4.24
N ASN A 158 -4.42 -5.96 3.30
CA ASN A 158 -4.16 -6.22 1.89
C ASN A 158 -2.69 -6.13 1.45
N LEU A 159 -1.74 -5.83 2.35
CA LEU A 159 -0.29 -5.74 2.06
C LEU A 159 0.49 -6.71 2.97
N TYR A 160 0.76 -7.90 2.44
CA TYR A 160 1.22 -9.05 3.20
C TYR A 160 2.72 -9.02 3.46
N LYS A 161 3.16 -9.74 4.49
CA LYS A 161 4.58 -9.96 4.85
C LYS A 161 5.42 -10.43 3.66
N ASN A 162 4.91 -11.40 2.90
CA ASN A 162 5.60 -11.95 1.72
C ASN A 162 5.62 -10.99 0.51
N GLY A 163 4.96 -9.82 0.61
CA GLY A 163 4.86 -8.83 -0.45
C GLY A 163 3.60 -8.95 -1.30
N LYS A 164 2.73 -9.95 -1.07
CA LYS A 164 1.47 -10.07 -1.82
C LYS A 164 0.58 -8.85 -1.59
N VAL A 165 0.10 -8.29 -2.69
CA VAL A 165 -0.88 -7.20 -2.71
C VAL A 165 -2.25 -7.75 -3.07
N CYS A 166 -3.23 -7.56 -2.20
CA CYS A 166 -4.60 -8.03 -2.39
C CYS A 166 -5.48 -6.92 -2.96
N LEU A 167 -5.79 -7.00 -4.25
CA LEU A 167 -6.70 -6.11 -4.96
C LEU A 167 -7.51 -6.90 -5.96
N SER A 168 -8.81 -6.60 -6.09
CA SER A 168 -9.69 -7.35 -6.99
C SER A 168 -9.30 -7.17 -8.46
N ILE A 169 -8.84 -5.97 -8.82
CA ILE A 169 -8.31 -5.68 -10.15
C ILE A 169 -6.99 -6.40 -10.47
N LEU A 170 -6.30 -6.95 -9.47
CA LEU A 170 -5.14 -7.84 -9.66
C LEU A 170 -5.53 -9.32 -9.60
N GLY A 171 -6.82 -9.61 -9.42
CA GLY A 171 -7.33 -10.96 -9.22
C GLY A 171 -6.89 -11.56 -7.88
N THR A 172 -6.40 -10.79 -6.92
CA THR A 172 -5.90 -11.30 -5.63
C THR A 172 -6.86 -11.04 -4.46
N TRP A 173 -8.05 -10.52 -4.76
CA TRP A 173 -9.09 -10.22 -3.79
C TRP A 173 -10.48 -10.30 -4.40
N ALA A 174 -11.51 -10.44 -3.57
CA ALA A 174 -12.91 -10.39 -4.02
C ALA A 174 -13.30 -8.96 -4.45
N GLY A 175 -14.03 -8.84 -5.56
CA GLY A 175 -14.52 -7.55 -6.08
C GLY A 175 -14.53 -7.51 -7.60
N PRO A 176 -14.65 -6.32 -8.21
CA PRO A 176 -14.56 -6.14 -9.65
C PRO A 176 -13.21 -6.65 -10.18
N SER A 177 -13.27 -7.56 -11.15
CA SER A 177 -12.08 -8.15 -11.77
C SER A 177 -11.36 -7.16 -12.68
N TRP A 178 -10.12 -7.51 -13.02
CA TRP A 178 -9.35 -6.83 -14.06
C TRP A 178 -10.16 -6.66 -15.35
N SER A 179 -9.99 -5.51 -16.01
CA SER A 179 -10.37 -5.33 -17.40
C SER A 179 -9.29 -4.53 -18.13
N PRO A 180 -9.14 -4.70 -19.45
CA PRO A 180 -8.15 -3.95 -20.24
C PRO A 180 -8.29 -2.42 -20.20
N ALA A 181 -9.38 -1.90 -19.63
CA ALA A 181 -9.59 -0.46 -19.39
C ALA A 181 -8.76 0.08 -18.21
N GLN A 182 -8.35 -0.79 -17.29
CA GLN A 182 -7.47 -0.43 -16.19
C GLN A 182 -6.04 -0.18 -16.69
N THR A 183 -5.30 0.68 -16.01
CA THR A 183 -3.94 1.12 -16.37
C THR A 183 -2.97 0.89 -15.21
N LEU A 184 -1.66 1.04 -15.45
CA LEU A 184 -0.67 1.08 -14.38
C LEU A 184 -1.03 2.15 -13.33
N SER A 185 -1.48 3.32 -13.77
CA SER A 185 -1.90 4.41 -12.88
C SER A 185 -3.08 3.99 -11.99
N THR A 186 -4.13 3.39 -12.56
CA THR A 186 -5.28 2.95 -11.74
C THR A 186 -4.92 1.85 -10.75
N VAL A 187 -3.99 0.96 -11.10
CA VAL A 187 -3.45 -0.04 -10.17
C VAL A 187 -2.72 0.63 -9.01
N LEU A 188 -1.76 1.51 -9.29
CA LEU A 188 -0.96 2.16 -8.24
C LEU A 188 -1.81 3.09 -7.36
N ILE A 189 -2.77 3.82 -7.92
CA ILE A 189 -3.74 4.63 -7.15
C ILE A 189 -4.61 3.73 -6.26
N SER A 190 -5.02 2.56 -6.76
CA SER A 190 -5.79 1.60 -5.95
C SER A 190 -4.96 1.06 -4.78
N ILE A 191 -3.67 0.79 -5.00
CA ILE A 191 -2.73 0.40 -3.93
C ILE A 191 -2.58 1.54 -2.91
N GLN A 192 -2.37 2.77 -3.36
CA GLN A 192 -2.25 3.93 -2.48
C GLN A 192 -3.53 4.13 -1.64
N SER A 193 -4.70 3.87 -2.21
CA SER A 193 -6.00 3.96 -1.51
C SER A 193 -6.20 2.90 -0.41
N LEU A 194 -5.47 1.78 -0.45
CA LEU A 194 -5.47 0.81 0.66
C LEU A 194 -4.82 1.40 1.92
N MET A 195 -3.89 2.34 1.75
CA MET A 195 -3.17 3.04 2.81
C MET A 195 -4.03 4.20 3.36
N ASN A 196 -5.22 3.91 3.86
CA ASN A 196 -6.16 4.89 4.40
C ASN A 196 -5.98 5.15 5.91
N GLU A 197 -6.75 6.08 6.48
CA GLU A 197 -6.71 6.49 7.90
C GLU A 197 -6.96 5.33 8.88
N LYS A 198 -7.78 4.34 8.49
CA LYS A 198 -8.26 3.26 9.37
C LYS A 198 -8.11 1.89 8.70
N PRO A 199 -6.87 1.45 8.43
CA PRO A 199 -6.58 0.24 7.67
C PRO A 199 -7.07 -1.03 8.36
N TYR A 200 -7.36 -1.00 9.67
CA TYR A 200 -8.01 -2.11 10.39
C TYR A 200 -9.29 -2.57 9.68
N HIS A 201 -10.09 -1.63 9.15
CA HIS A 201 -11.37 -1.95 8.51
C HIS A 201 -11.23 -2.53 7.10
N ASN A 202 -10.00 -2.65 6.57
CA ASN A 202 -9.76 -3.31 5.30
C ASN A 202 -9.93 -4.85 5.39
N GLU A 203 -9.82 -5.43 6.60
CA GLU A 203 -10.02 -6.87 6.81
C GLU A 203 -11.52 -7.23 6.72
N PRO A 204 -11.92 -8.26 5.93
CA PRO A 204 -13.30 -8.66 5.80
C PRO A 204 -13.91 -9.06 7.15
N GLY A 205 -15.08 -8.51 7.46
CA GLY A 205 -15.76 -8.77 8.74
C GLY A 205 -15.34 -7.83 9.88
N PHE A 206 -14.36 -6.94 9.68
CA PHE A 206 -13.87 -6.00 10.69
C PHE A 206 -14.38 -4.56 10.48
N LYS A 207 -15.60 -4.41 9.93
CA LYS A 207 -16.26 -3.10 9.79
C LYS A 207 -16.50 -2.42 11.15
N HIS A 208 -16.69 -3.24 12.19
CA HIS A 208 -16.76 -2.80 13.57
C HIS A 208 -15.59 -3.40 14.33
N GLU A 209 -15.04 -2.64 15.27
CA GLU A 209 -13.98 -3.13 16.14
C GLU A 209 -14.49 -4.30 16.99
N ARG A 210 -13.69 -5.36 17.12
CA ARG A 210 -14.01 -6.48 18.03
C ARG A 210 -13.87 -6.02 19.48
N THR A 211 -12.80 -5.29 19.77
CA THR A 211 -12.58 -4.61 21.04
C THR A 211 -12.44 -3.12 20.80
N SER A 212 -13.09 -2.32 21.65
CA SER A 212 -12.99 -0.86 21.57
C SER A 212 -11.53 -0.42 21.60
N GLY A 213 -11.10 0.30 20.56
CA GLY A 213 -9.72 0.80 20.42
C GLY A 213 -8.80 -0.07 19.56
N ASP A 214 -9.27 -1.21 19.02
CA ASP A 214 -8.49 -2.05 18.11
C ASP A 214 -7.93 -1.27 16.91
N CYS A 215 -8.74 -0.41 16.28
CA CYS A 215 -8.30 0.37 15.14
C CYS A 215 -7.20 1.35 15.54
N LYS A 216 -7.36 2.02 16.69
CA LYS A 216 -6.33 2.95 17.19
C LYS A 216 -5.03 2.23 17.53
N HIS A 217 -5.12 1.05 18.14
CA HIS A 217 -3.96 0.23 18.44
C HIS A 217 -3.26 -0.26 17.17
N TYR A 218 -4.03 -0.74 16.19
CA TYR A 218 -3.50 -1.12 14.88
C TYR A 218 -2.82 0.05 14.17
N ASN A 219 -3.40 1.26 14.23
CA ASN A 219 -2.77 2.47 13.70
C ASN A 219 -1.42 2.75 14.35
N ALA A 220 -1.30 2.63 15.67
CA ALA A 220 -0.02 2.83 16.37
C ALA A 220 1.04 1.79 15.92
N ILE A 221 0.64 0.54 15.73
CA ILE A 221 1.50 -0.52 15.16
C ILE A 221 1.96 -0.13 13.76
N ILE A 222 1.03 0.24 12.86
CA ILE A 222 1.38 0.60 11.48
C ILE A 222 2.23 1.87 11.41
N GLN A 223 1.98 2.88 12.26
CA GLN A 223 2.83 4.08 12.35
C GLN A 223 4.25 3.74 12.76
N HIS A 224 4.40 2.89 13.79
CA HIS A 224 5.71 2.42 14.22
C HIS A 224 6.46 1.72 13.08
N GLU A 225 5.80 0.74 12.43
CA GLU A 225 6.42 -0.06 11.38
C GLU A 225 6.70 0.75 10.11
N THR A 226 5.88 1.76 9.82
CA THR A 226 6.12 2.74 8.75
C THR A 226 7.40 3.51 9.01
N ILE A 227 7.57 4.10 10.20
CA ILE A 227 8.81 4.83 10.53
C ILE A 227 10.01 3.87 10.54
N ARG A 228 9.87 2.70 11.20
CA ARG A 228 10.98 1.76 11.36
C ARG A 228 11.47 1.18 10.03
N VAL A 229 10.55 0.78 9.16
CA VAL A 229 10.86 0.03 7.94
C VAL A 229 10.68 0.89 6.70
N ALA A 230 9.51 1.50 6.51
CA ALA A 230 9.24 2.27 5.31
C ALA A 230 9.98 3.61 5.26
N VAL A 231 10.49 4.10 6.39
CA VAL A 231 11.35 5.30 6.42
C VAL A 231 12.79 4.91 6.71
N CYS A 232 13.10 4.44 7.92
CA CYS A 232 14.49 4.26 8.34
C CYS A 232 15.20 3.15 7.55
N ASP A 233 14.62 1.95 7.41
CA ASP A 233 15.27 0.86 6.66
C ASP A 233 15.45 1.20 5.16
N MET A 234 14.51 1.94 4.57
CA MET A 234 14.58 2.36 3.17
C MET A 234 15.74 3.33 2.93
N ILE A 235 15.84 4.39 3.75
CA ILE A 235 16.90 5.40 3.62
C ILE A 235 18.27 4.81 4.00
N GLU A 236 18.34 3.96 5.03
CA GLU A 236 19.58 3.28 5.42
C GLU A 236 20.08 2.24 4.38
N GLY A 237 19.26 1.91 3.38
CA GLY A 237 19.64 0.98 2.31
C GLY A 237 19.50 -0.50 2.67
N ASN A 238 18.75 -0.83 3.72
CA ASN A 238 18.48 -2.21 4.13
C ASN A 238 17.59 -2.95 3.11
N ILE A 239 16.89 -2.21 2.24
CA ILE A 239 16.09 -2.72 1.13
C ILE A 239 16.72 -2.26 -0.19
N LYS A 240 16.92 -3.21 -1.11
CA LYS A 240 17.46 -2.94 -2.45
C LYS A 240 16.41 -2.23 -3.30
N ILE A 241 16.75 -1.05 -3.81
CA ILE A 241 15.93 -0.21 -4.67
C ILE A 241 16.87 0.49 -5.68
N PRO A 242 16.42 0.78 -6.92
CA PRO A 242 17.22 1.55 -7.88
C PRO A 242 17.64 2.92 -7.33
N ASP A 243 18.86 3.36 -7.67
CA ASP A 243 19.45 4.59 -7.13
C ASP A 243 18.64 5.85 -7.47
N THR A 244 18.01 5.90 -8.65
CA THR A 244 17.11 7.00 -9.02
C THR A 244 15.94 7.14 -8.03
N LEU A 245 15.34 6.03 -7.61
CA LEU A 245 14.25 6.07 -6.62
C LEU A 245 14.79 6.34 -5.21
N ARG A 246 16.02 5.91 -4.90
CA ARG A 246 16.71 6.29 -3.66
C ARG A 246 16.87 7.80 -3.53
N ALA A 247 17.34 8.46 -4.59
CA ALA A 247 17.48 9.91 -4.62
C ALA A 247 16.13 10.64 -4.39
N VAL A 248 15.03 10.11 -4.93
CA VAL A 248 13.68 10.62 -4.67
C VAL A 248 13.30 10.52 -3.19
N MET A 249 13.60 9.39 -2.53
CA MET A 249 13.34 9.24 -1.09
C MET A 249 14.18 10.20 -0.25
N GLU A 250 15.47 10.30 -0.54
CA GLU A 250 16.42 11.15 0.21
C GLU A 250 16.06 12.64 0.08
N SER A 251 15.65 13.09 -1.11
CA SER A 251 15.16 14.46 -1.32
C SER A 251 13.81 14.73 -0.65
N SER A 252 12.93 13.73 -0.55
CA SER A 252 11.61 13.88 0.09
C SER A 252 11.65 13.76 1.62
N PHE A 253 12.64 13.05 2.18
CA PHE A 253 12.74 12.78 3.62
C PHE A 253 12.69 14.04 4.50
N PRO A 254 13.42 15.14 4.19
CA PRO A 254 13.40 16.36 5.00
C PRO A 254 12.01 16.99 5.17
N ASP A 255 11.13 16.87 4.17
CA ASP A 255 9.79 17.47 4.19
C ASP A 255 8.91 16.87 5.30
N TYR A 256 9.11 15.58 5.59
CA TYR A 256 8.37 14.84 6.60
C TYR A 256 9.13 14.68 7.93
N TYR A 257 10.39 15.11 8.01
CA TYR A 257 11.25 14.86 9.18
C TYR A 257 10.62 15.32 10.51
N LYS A 258 10.02 16.51 10.52
CA LYS A 258 9.34 17.04 11.72
C LYS A 258 8.16 16.16 12.14
N TYR A 259 7.39 15.67 11.18
CA TYR A 259 6.28 14.76 11.44
C TYR A 259 6.78 13.44 12.04
N TYR A 260 7.83 12.84 11.47
CA TYR A 260 8.39 11.59 11.99
C TYR A 260 8.84 11.72 13.45
N VAL A 261 9.57 12.80 13.77
CA VAL A 261 10.02 13.09 15.14
C VAL A 261 8.82 13.23 16.08
N GLN A 262 7.82 14.02 15.69
CA GLN A 262 6.61 14.23 16.50
C GLN A 262 5.87 12.92 16.78
N VAL A 263 5.73 12.03 15.78
CA VAL A 263 5.08 10.72 15.97
C VAL A 263 5.87 9.84 16.94
N CYS A 264 7.21 9.79 16.82
CA CYS A 264 8.03 9.04 17.75
C CYS A 264 7.91 9.60 19.18
N GLU A 265 7.99 10.92 19.36
CA GLU A 265 7.90 11.58 20.65
C GLU A 265 6.54 11.36 21.33
N SER A 266 5.44 11.48 20.58
CA SER A 266 4.10 11.27 21.13
C SER A 266 3.85 9.83 21.58
N HIS A 267 4.55 8.86 20.99
CA HIS A 267 4.40 7.42 21.28
C HIS A 267 5.50 6.82 22.17
N LEU A 268 6.39 7.63 22.75
CA LEU A 268 7.43 7.13 23.67
C LEU A 268 6.88 6.36 24.88
N HIS A 269 5.63 6.60 25.26
CA HIS A 269 4.96 5.86 26.34
C HIS A 269 4.65 4.39 25.99
N LEU A 270 4.65 4.03 24.71
CA LEU A 270 4.46 2.65 24.23
C LEU A 270 5.78 1.87 24.13
N ASP A 271 6.92 2.55 24.22
CA ASP A 271 8.25 1.95 24.03
C ASP A 271 8.48 0.75 24.96
N GLY A 272 8.88 -0.38 24.38
CA GLY A 272 9.07 -1.66 25.08
C GLY A 272 7.80 -2.48 25.35
N MET A 273 6.61 -1.96 25.02
CA MET A 273 5.35 -2.71 25.08
C MET A 273 5.18 -3.61 23.86
N ASP A 274 4.48 -4.73 24.04
CA ASP A 274 4.16 -5.66 22.95
C ASP A 274 3.16 -5.03 21.96
N MET A 275 3.42 -5.18 20.66
CA MET A 275 2.48 -4.85 19.59
C MET A 275 1.44 -5.97 19.48
N ASN A 276 0.47 -5.99 20.39
CA ASN A 276 -0.61 -6.97 20.41
C ASN A 276 -1.54 -6.76 19.20
N ASP A 277 -1.12 -7.26 18.03
CA ASP A 277 -1.86 -7.08 16.78
C ASP A 277 -3.27 -7.70 16.88
N PRO A 278 -4.32 -6.94 16.56
CA PRO A 278 -5.70 -7.40 16.72
C PRO A 278 -6.10 -8.53 15.75
N PHE A 279 -5.28 -8.80 14.73
CA PHE A 279 -5.40 -9.94 13.81
C PHE A 279 -4.53 -11.14 14.23
N GLY A 280 -3.84 -11.07 15.37
CA GLY A 280 -3.03 -12.16 15.91
C GLY A 280 -1.66 -12.32 15.25
N ASP A 281 -1.24 -11.35 14.43
CA ASP A 281 0.09 -11.36 13.82
C ASP A 281 1.19 -11.21 14.89
N SER A 282 2.19 -12.10 14.87
CA SER A 282 3.38 -11.92 15.71
C SER A 282 4.18 -10.70 15.23
N ARG A 283 4.49 -9.81 16.17
CA ARG A 283 5.19 -8.54 15.94
C ARG A 283 6.24 -8.28 17.02
N PRO A 284 7.28 -7.49 16.73
CA PRO A 284 8.22 -7.04 17.75
C PRO A 284 7.53 -6.10 18.75
N LYS A 285 8.25 -5.76 19.81
CA LYS A 285 7.86 -4.68 20.71
C LYS A 285 8.00 -3.32 20.04
N PHE A 286 7.21 -2.35 20.49
CA PHE A 286 7.43 -0.96 20.11
C PHE A 286 8.84 -0.51 20.53
N ASP A 287 9.52 0.22 19.64
CA ASP A 287 10.86 0.77 19.84
C ASP A 287 10.96 2.15 19.16
N PHE A 288 10.07 3.06 19.59
CA PHE A 288 10.05 4.43 19.09
C PHE A 288 11.32 5.20 19.48
N LYS A 289 11.99 4.84 20.59
CA LYS A 289 13.27 5.44 20.97
C LYS A 289 14.36 5.14 19.94
N SER A 290 14.49 3.90 19.50
CA SER A 290 15.45 3.54 18.45
C SER A 290 15.09 4.21 17.12
N CYS A 291 13.81 4.23 16.75
CA CYS A 291 13.35 4.95 15.56
C CYS A 291 13.75 6.44 15.58
N LEU A 292 13.51 7.13 16.69
CA LEU A 292 13.89 8.54 16.86
C LEU A 292 15.40 8.75 16.71
N LYS A 293 16.21 7.87 17.33
CA LYS A 293 17.67 7.91 17.20
C LYS A 293 18.12 7.74 15.74
N ARG A 294 17.51 6.79 15.01
CA ARG A 294 17.79 6.52 13.60
C ARG A 294 17.42 7.70 12.71
N LEU A 295 16.22 8.27 12.89
CA LEU A 295 15.77 9.47 12.17
C LEU A 295 16.75 10.64 12.32
N ASN A 296 17.22 10.91 13.54
CA ASN A 296 18.20 11.96 13.80
C ASN A 296 19.54 11.67 13.12
N SER A 297 19.99 10.41 13.13
CA SER A 297 21.22 10.02 12.44
C SER A 297 21.08 10.13 10.92
N ILE A 298 19.93 9.78 10.35
CA ILE A 298 19.63 9.90 8.93
C ILE A 298 19.65 11.38 8.53
N LYS A 299 18.93 12.23 9.28
CA LYS A 299 18.88 13.67 9.01
C LYS A 299 20.27 14.31 9.02
N ALA A 300 21.08 13.99 10.03
CA ALA A 300 22.45 14.49 10.11
C ALA A 300 23.34 14.05 8.92
N LYS A 301 23.18 12.80 8.44
CA LYS A 301 23.91 12.32 7.26
C LYS A 301 23.49 13.05 5.98
N LEU A 302 22.19 13.20 5.75
CA LEU A 302 21.68 13.89 4.55
C LEU A 302 22.06 15.38 4.53
N ASP A 303 22.05 16.05 5.69
CA ASP A 303 22.47 17.45 5.80
C ASP A 303 23.98 17.64 5.51
N ASN A 304 24.82 16.66 5.90
CA ASN A 304 26.24 16.72 5.59
C ASN A 304 26.51 16.49 4.10
N ASN A 305 25.84 15.52 3.47
CA ASN A 305 25.97 15.28 2.02
C ASN A 305 25.54 16.50 1.19
N THR A 306 24.53 17.23 1.65
CA THR A 306 24.07 18.47 0.98
C THR A 306 25.13 19.56 1.05
N ARG A 307 25.81 19.72 2.21
CA ARG A 307 26.91 20.70 2.35
C ARG A 307 28.15 20.33 1.55
N GLU A 308 28.47 19.05 1.43
CA GLU A 308 29.62 18.60 0.62
C GLU A 308 29.40 18.91 -0.87
N SER A 309 28.19 18.64 -1.38
CA SER A 309 27.84 18.99 -2.78
C SER A 309 27.82 20.49 -3.05
N GLU A 310 27.31 21.32 -2.12
CA GLU A 310 27.34 22.78 -2.27
C GLU A 310 28.77 23.35 -2.29
N ASN A 311 29.72 22.76 -1.55
CA ASN A 311 31.12 23.22 -1.55
C ASN A 311 31.86 22.82 -2.84
N ASP A 312 31.54 21.65 -3.42
CA ASP A 312 32.14 21.20 -4.67
C ASP A 312 31.69 22.07 -5.87
N ASP A 313 30.43 22.51 -5.89
CA ASP A 313 29.90 23.41 -6.91
C ASP A 313 30.51 24.83 -6.82
N GLU A 314 30.76 25.35 -5.60
CA GLU A 314 31.39 26.66 -5.39
C GLU A 314 32.88 26.70 -5.79
N ASP A 315 33.56 25.56 -5.81
CA ASP A 315 34.96 25.47 -6.23
C ASP A 315 35.09 25.25 -7.76
N GLU A 316 34.11 24.60 -8.42
CA GLU A 316 34.05 24.55 -9.90
C GLU A 316 33.78 25.94 -10.52
N ASP A 317 32.89 26.74 -9.93
CA ASP A 317 32.61 28.10 -10.44
C ASP A 317 33.84 29.03 -10.36
N LYS A 318 34.70 28.85 -9.34
CA LYS A 318 35.95 29.63 -9.19
C LYS A 318 37.05 29.28 -10.20
N LEU A 319 37.00 28.08 -10.80
CA LEU A 319 37.96 27.67 -11.84
C LEU A 319 37.60 28.22 -13.24
N SER A 320 36.35 28.66 -13.44
CA SER A 320 35.89 29.23 -14.72
C SER A 320 36.27 30.71 -14.94
N ASP A 321 36.65 31.44 -13.87
CA ASP A 321 36.95 32.87 -13.91
C ASP A 321 38.44 33.21 -14.20
N THR A 322 39.30 32.22 -14.49
CA THR A 322 40.76 32.44 -14.67
C THR A 322 41.32 32.38 -16.10
N GLU A 323 40.50 32.26 -17.14
CA GLU A 323 41.00 32.27 -18.55
C GLU A 323 40.44 33.41 -19.40
N VAL A 324 40.79 34.67 -19.08
CA VAL A 324 40.87 35.73 -20.09
C VAL A 324 42.00 36.69 -19.73
N ASP A 325 43.18 36.49 -20.32
CA ASP A 325 44.04 37.57 -20.82
C ASP A 325 45.35 37.00 -21.38
N ILE A 326 45.35 36.67 -22.68
CA ILE A 326 46.57 36.73 -23.49
C ILE A 326 46.20 37.49 -24.77
N ASN A 327 46.45 38.80 -24.73
CA ASN A 327 46.41 39.69 -25.89
C ASN A 327 47.84 39.97 -26.38
N ASP A 328 47.96 39.91 -27.71
CA ASP A 328 48.83 40.69 -28.61
C ASP A 328 50.28 40.95 -28.23
N SER A 329 51.20 40.32 -28.98
CA SER A 329 52.33 40.96 -29.68
C SER A 329 52.94 40.01 -30.72
#